data_AF-K7F7L7-F1
#
_entry.id   AF-K7F7L7-F1
#
_cell.length_a   1.000
_cell.length_b   1.000
_cell.length_c   1.000
_cell.angle_alpha   90.00
_cell.angle_beta   90.00
_cell.angle_gamma   90.00
#
_symmetry.space_group_name_H-M   'P 1'
#
loop_
_entity.id
_entity.type
_entity.pdbx_description
1 polymer ?
#
loop_
_entity_poly.entity_id
_entity_poly.type
_entity_poly.pdbx_seq_one_letter_code
_entity_poly.pdbx_strand_id
1 'polypeptide(L)'
;MIKKIIFFRILEAARCSHLTDAGFTLLARNCHELEKMDLEECVLITDNTLIQLSVHCPKLQALSLSHCELITDDGILHLSNSTCGHERLQVLELDNCLLITDVTLEHLENCHSLERIELYDCQQVTRAGIKRIRAHLPDVKVHAYFAPVTPPPSVGGSRQRLCRCCIIL
;
A
#
# COMPACT_ATOMS: atom_id res chain seq x y z
N MET A 1 12.36 -29.78 21.85
CA MET A 1 12.03 -28.38 21.50
C MET A 1 11.07 -28.43 20.32
N ILE A 2 9.76 -28.53 20.58
CA ILE A 2 8.74 -28.65 19.54
C ILE A 2 8.53 -27.25 18.95
N LYS A 3 9.12 -26.95 17.79
CA LYS A 3 8.70 -25.80 16.98
C LYS A 3 7.27 -26.09 16.55
N LYS A 4 6.30 -25.42 17.16
CA LYS A 4 4.92 -25.43 16.70
C LYS A 4 4.94 -24.69 15.35
N ILE A 5 5.07 -25.43 14.25
CA ILE A 5 4.99 -24.87 12.90
C ILE A 5 3.54 -24.47 12.70
N ILE A 6 3.25 -23.18 12.81
CA ILE A 6 1.91 -22.68 12.52
C ILE A 6 1.88 -22.29 11.05
N PHE A 7 1.07 -23.00 10.26
CA PHE A 7 0.89 -22.79 8.82
C PHE A 7 -0.06 -21.61 8.56
N PHE A 8 0.25 -20.43 9.07
CA PHE A 8 -0.51 -19.24 8.70
C PHE A 8 -0.04 -18.74 7.34
N ARG A 9 -0.93 -18.86 6.35
CA ARG A 9 -0.78 -18.22 5.04
C ARG A 9 -1.43 -16.85 4.99
N ILE A 10 -2.44 -16.63 5.83
CA ILE A 10 -3.21 -15.39 5.88
C ILE A 10 -3.15 -14.89 7.32
N LEU A 11 -2.80 -13.62 7.48
CA LEU A 11 -2.89 -12.90 8.74
C LEU A 11 -3.76 -11.65 8.53
N GLU A 12 -4.85 -11.57 9.28
CA GLU A 12 -5.70 -10.38 9.35
C GLU A 12 -5.49 -9.73 10.72
N ALA A 13 -4.88 -8.54 10.73
CA ALA A 13 -4.57 -7.77 11.93
C ALA A 13 -5.03 -6.31 11.80
N ALA A 14 -5.97 -6.03 10.88
CA ALA A 14 -6.54 -4.70 10.70
C ALA A 14 -7.03 -4.11 12.03
N ARG A 15 -6.81 -2.80 12.22
CA ARG A 15 -7.19 -2.00 13.40
C ARG A 15 -6.55 -2.45 14.71
N CYS A 16 -5.51 -3.29 14.67
CA CYS A 16 -4.75 -3.66 15.86
C CYS A 16 -3.72 -2.57 16.20
N SER A 17 -4.19 -1.39 16.59
CA SER A 17 -3.39 -0.16 16.78
C SER A 17 -2.30 -0.22 17.86
N HIS A 18 -2.26 -1.28 18.67
CA HIS A 18 -1.21 -1.51 19.66
C HIS A 18 -0.09 -2.44 19.17
N LEU A 19 -0.24 -3.06 17.99
CA LEU A 19 0.82 -3.85 17.39
C LEU A 19 1.88 -2.93 16.80
N THR A 20 3.14 -3.29 17.05
CA THR A 20 4.31 -2.54 16.61
C THR A 20 5.23 -3.42 15.78
N ASP A 21 6.28 -2.82 15.23
CA ASP A 21 7.35 -3.52 14.53
C ASP A 21 7.89 -4.74 15.29
N ALA A 22 7.98 -4.67 16.62
CA ALA A 22 8.49 -5.77 17.44
C ALA A 22 7.61 -7.03 17.31
N GLY A 23 6.29 -6.86 17.29
CA GLY A 23 5.33 -7.96 17.13
C GLY A 23 5.44 -8.60 15.75
N PHE A 24 5.44 -7.77 14.70
CA PHE A 24 5.54 -8.25 13.32
C PHE A 24 6.92 -8.80 12.98
N THR A 25 7.99 -8.32 13.60
CA THR A 25 9.34 -8.91 13.50
C THR A 25 9.35 -10.35 14.00
N LEU A 26 8.78 -10.58 15.19
CA LEU A 26 8.70 -11.94 15.75
C LEU A 26 7.83 -12.85 14.88
N LEU A 27 6.73 -12.32 14.35
CA LEU A 27 5.84 -13.06 13.48
C LEU A 27 6.53 -13.44 12.15
N ALA A 28 7.12 -12.47 11.45
CA ALA A 28 7.82 -12.68 10.18
C ALA A 28 8.91 -13.75 10.31
N ARG A 29 9.70 -13.69 11.40
CA ARG A 29 10.78 -14.65 11.68
C ARG A 29 10.32 -16.08 11.95
N ASN A 30 9.05 -16.31 12.26
CA ASN A 30 8.51 -17.62 12.57
C ASN A 30 7.46 -18.11 11.56
N CYS A 31 6.97 -17.24 10.67
CA CYS A 31 5.88 -17.51 9.73
C CYS A 31 6.34 -17.28 8.27
N HIS A 32 7.16 -18.18 7.75
CA HIS A 32 7.72 -18.10 6.38
C HIS A 32 6.74 -18.46 5.26
N GLU A 33 5.56 -18.99 5.63
CA GLU A 33 4.53 -19.44 4.71
C GLU A 33 3.44 -18.38 4.46
N LEU A 34 3.64 -17.15 4.94
CA LEU A 34 2.69 -16.05 4.73
C LEU A 34 2.57 -15.69 3.25
N GLU A 35 1.33 -15.65 2.80
CA GLU A 35 0.90 -15.28 1.45
C GLU A 35 0.09 -13.98 1.46
N LYS A 36 -0.71 -13.73 2.50
CA LYS A 36 -1.55 -12.53 2.62
C LYS A 36 -1.46 -11.93 4.01
N MET A 37 -1.34 -10.62 4.08
CA MET A 37 -1.23 -9.90 5.34
C MET A 37 -2.01 -8.60 5.24
N ASP A 38 -3.00 -8.44 6.10
CA ASP A 38 -3.78 -7.21 6.24
C ASP A 38 -3.39 -6.52 7.54
N LEU A 39 -2.70 -5.38 7.40
CA LEU A 39 -2.21 -4.54 8.50
C LEU A 39 -2.89 -3.17 8.50
N GLU A 40 -4.04 -3.03 7.86
CA GLU A 40 -4.78 -1.76 7.81
C GLU A 40 -4.92 -1.15 9.22
N GLU A 41 -4.71 0.17 9.36
CA GLU A 41 -4.80 0.89 10.63
C GLU A 41 -3.86 0.36 11.76
N CYS A 42 -2.80 -0.38 11.43
CA CYS A 42 -1.70 -0.67 12.37
C CYS A 42 -0.76 0.53 12.49
N VAL A 43 -1.26 1.65 13.01
CA VAL A 43 -0.64 2.99 12.97
C VAL A 43 0.77 3.11 13.61
N LEU A 44 1.22 2.10 14.35
CA LEU A 44 2.53 2.09 15.01
C LEU A 44 3.61 1.29 14.24
N ILE A 45 3.29 0.70 13.10
CA ILE A 45 4.28 0.01 12.27
C ILE A 45 5.05 1.02 11.42
N THR A 46 6.32 0.73 11.16
CA THR A 46 7.21 1.54 10.32
C THR A 46 7.81 0.68 9.21
N ASP A 47 8.69 1.28 8.40
CA ASP A 47 9.46 0.57 7.37
C ASP A 47 10.21 -0.66 7.91
N ASN A 48 10.53 -0.71 9.22
CA ASN A 48 11.15 -1.88 9.83
C ASN A 48 10.27 -3.14 9.69
N THR A 49 8.94 -3.02 9.78
CA THR A 49 8.03 -4.16 9.53
C THR A 49 8.22 -4.68 8.10
N LEU A 50 8.27 -3.80 7.10
CA LEU A 50 8.47 -4.18 5.70
C LEU A 50 9.83 -4.81 5.45
N ILE A 51 10.88 -4.31 6.11
CA ILE A 51 12.22 -4.91 6.08
C ILE A 51 12.21 -6.33 6.64
N GLN A 52 11.48 -6.60 7.72
CA GLN A 52 11.42 -7.96 8.26
C GLN A 52 10.58 -8.90 7.38
N LEU A 53 9.49 -8.41 6.79
CA LEU A 53 8.69 -9.18 5.84
C LEU A 53 9.46 -9.52 4.57
N SER A 54 10.21 -8.55 4.02
CA SER A 54 11.03 -8.73 2.81
C SER A 54 12.10 -9.82 2.97
N VAL A 55 12.65 -9.97 4.18
CA VAL A 55 13.66 -10.98 4.49
C VAL A 55 13.06 -12.34 4.82
N HIS A 56 11.94 -12.38 5.54
CA HIS A 56 11.46 -13.62 6.16
C HIS A 56 10.18 -14.21 5.56
N CYS A 57 9.48 -13.49 4.68
CA CYS A 57 8.21 -13.91 4.09
C CYS A 57 8.31 -14.03 2.55
N PRO A 58 9.06 -15.01 2.03
CA PRO A 58 9.34 -15.14 0.59
C PRO A 58 8.12 -15.54 -0.25
N LYS A 59 6.98 -15.85 0.37
CA LYS A 59 5.73 -16.28 -0.30
C LYS A 59 4.65 -15.21 -0.33
N LEU A 60 4.94 -14.01 0.18
CA LEU A 60 3.97 -12.92 0.29
C LEU A 60 3.46 -12.51 -1.11
N GLN A 61 2.15 -12.41 -1.25
CA GLN A 61 1.42 -12.11 -2.48
C GLN A 61 0.51 -10.89 -2.33
N ALA A 62 -0.10 -10.71 -1.15
CA ALA A 62 -0.96 -9.57 -0.88
C ALA A 62 -0.59 -8.91 0.45
N LEU A 63 -0.43 -7.59 0.43
CA LEU A 63 -0.13 -6.80 1.61
C LEU A 63 -0.99 -5.54 1.62
N SER A 64 -1.77 -5.34 2.68
CA SER A 64 -2.44 -4.07 2.95
C SER A 64 -1.73 -3.34 4.09
N LEU A 65 -1.38 -2.08 3.82
CA LEU A 65 -0.79 -1.12 4.75
C LEU A 65 -1.64 0.15 4.82
N SER A 66 -2.89 0.10 4.39
CA SER A 66 -3.75 1.26 4.36
C SER A 66 -3.84 1.89 5.76
N HIS A 67 -3.78 3.22 5.83
CA HIS A 67 -3.71 4.00 7.07
C HIS A 67 -2.47 3.73 7.97
N CYS A 68 -1.40 3.13 7.44
CA CYS A 68 -0.11 3.03 8.13
C CYS A 68 0.76 4.26 7.79
N GLU A 69 0.46 5.40 8.41
CA GLU A 69 1.02 6.72 8.06
C GLU A 69 2.55 6.85 8.19
N LEU A 70 3.20 5.94 8.92
CA LEU A 70 4.66 5.92 9.13
C LEU A 70 5.42 5.10 8.07
N ILE A 71 4.72 4.47 7.12
CA ILE A 71 5.34 3.77 5.98
C ILE A 71 5.81 4.80 4.96
N THR A 72 7.04 4.61 4.45
CA THR A 72 7.64 5.49 3.45
C THR A 72 8.09 4.72 2.20
N ASP A 73 8.59 5.46 1.21
CA ASP A 73 9.17 4.87 0.00
C ASP A 73 10.32 3.87 0.32
N ASP A 74 11.05 4.05 1.44
CA ASP A 74 12.18 3.17 1.83
C ASP A 74 11.72 1.76 2.21
N GLY A 75 10.63 1.64 2.96
CA GLY A 75 10.05 0.34 3.28
C GLY A 75 9.58 -0.40 2.02
N ILE A 76 9.03 0.32 1.05
CA ILE A 76 8.60 -0.25 -0.23
C ILE A 76 9.80 -0.64 -1.10
N LEU A 77 10.89 0.12 -1.10
CA LEU A 77 12.15 -0.27 -1.75
C LEU A 77 12.65 -1.62 -1.24
N HIS A 78 12.62 -1.83 0.07
CA HIS A 78 13.03 -3.10 0.66
C HIS A 78 12.09 -4.25 0.28
N LEU A 79 10.78 -4.01 0.25
CA LEU A 79 9.81 -5.00 -0.18
C LEU A 79 9.97 -5.34 -1.67
N SER A 80 10.15 -4.35 -2.53
CA SER A 80 10.27 -4.55 -3.98
C SER A 80 11.53 -5.31 -4.37
N ASN A 81 12.66 -5.04 -3.71
CA ASN A 81 13.94 -5.73 -3.93
C ASN A 81 14.00 -7.16 -3.36
N SER A 82 12.94 -7.62 -2.70
CA SER A 82 12.89 -8.93 -2.07
C SER A 82 12.51 -10.04 -3.05
N THR A 83 12.71 -11.29 -2.63
CA THR A 83 12.27 -12.45 -3.43
C THR A 83 10.76 -12.45 -3.66
N CYS A 84 9.96 -12.10 -2.64
CA CYS A 84 8.51 -12.02 -2.83
C CYS A 84 8.11 -10.82 -3.69
N GLY A 85 8.79 -9.67 -3.57
CA GLY A 85 8.58 -8.49 -4.40
C GLY A 85 8.74 -8.79 -5.89
N HIS A 86 9.87 -9.38 -6.27
CA HIS A 86 10.14 -9.68 -7.68
C HIS A 86 9.23 -10.76 -8.28
N GLU A 87 8.91 -11.81 -7.52
CA GLU A 87 8.35 -13.05 -8.07
C GLU A 87 6.89 -13.34 -7.70
N ARG A 88 6.33 -12.65 -6.69
CA ARG A 88 5.06 -13.10 -6.08
C ARG A 88 4.10 -12.00 -5.66
N LEU A 89 4.57 -10.79 -5.36
CA LEU A 89 3.70 -9.72 -4.91
C LEU A 89 2.73 -9.33 -6.02
N GLN A 90 1.44 -9.52 -5.77
CA GLN A 90 0.32 -9.31 -6.70
C GLN A 90 -0.53 -8.11 -6.30
N VAL A 91 -0.71 -7.89 -4.99
CA VAL A 91 -1.58 -6.84 -4.46
C VAL A 91 -0.83 -6.06 -3.40
N LEU A 92 -0.80 -4.74 -3.56
CA LEU A 92 -0.27 -3.82 -2.56
C LEU A 92 -1.26 -2.68 -2.34
N GLU A 93 -1.75 -2.54 -1.11
CA GLU A 93 -2.69 -1.49 -0.74
C GLU A 93 -1.99 -0.49 0.19
N LEU A 94 -1.93 0.77 -0.22
CA LEU A 94 -1.21 1.86 0.45
C LEU A 94 -2.11 3.06 0.70
N ASP A 95 -3.44 2.87 0.76
CA ASP A 95 -4.37 3.98 0.87
C ASP A 95 -4.09 4.79 2.15
N ASN A 96 -4.15 6.12 2.06
CA ASN A 96 -3.83 7.03 3.16
C ASN A 96 -2.40 6.88 3.73
N CYS A 97 -1.44 6.27 3.02
CA CYS A 97 -0.03 6.34 3.39
C CYS A 97 0.59 7.67 2.94
N LEU A 98 0.48 8.69 3.80
CA LEU A 98 0.77 10.09 3.47
C LEU A 98 2.22 10.37 3.01
N LEU A 99 3.16 9.50 3.35
CA LEU A 99 4.59 9.64 3.03
C LEU A 99 5.00 8.91 1.74
N ILE A 100 4.05 8.25 1.06
CA ILE A 100 4.29 7.56 -0.21
C ILE A 100 4.29 8.56 -1.37
N THR A 101 5.30 8.49 -2.23
CA THR A 101 5.47 9.40 -3.36
C THR A 101 5.58 8.64 -4.70
N ASP A 102 5.82 9.36 -5.79
CA ASP A 102 6.17 8.76 -7.09
C ASP A 102 7.36 7.79 -7.02
N VAL A 103 8.26 7.94 -6.04
CA VAL A 103 9.43 7.07 -5.86
C VAL A 103 9.02 5.63 -5.54
N THR A 104 7.97 5.42 -4.74
CA THR A 104 7.38 4.09 -4.53
C THR A 104 7.00 3.43 -5.85
N LEU A 105 6.44 4.18 -6.81
CA LEU A 105 6.05 3.62 -8.10
C LEU A 105 7.27 3.22 -8.95
N GLU A 106 8.38 3.95 -8.84
CA GLU A 106 9.65 3.61 -9.50
C GLU A 106 10.25 2.33 -8.87
N HIS A 107 10.15 2.16 -7.56
CA HIS A 107 10.60 0.93 -6.89
C HIS A 107 9.79 -0.32 -7.28
N LEU A 108 8.50 -0.15 -7.56
CA LEU A 108 7.60 -1.24 -7.93
C LEU A 108 7.72 -1.67 -9.39
N GLU A 109 8.49 -0.97 -10.24
CA GLU A 109 8.70 -1.34 -11.65
C GLU A 109 9.27 -2.76 -11.82
N ASN A 110 10.05 -3.24 -10.84
CA ASN A 110 10.64 -4.58 -10.85
C ASN A 110 9.71 -5.68 -10.28
N CYS A 111 8.51 -5.31 -9.82
CA CYS A 111 7.52 -6.26 -9.29
C CYS A 111 6.67 -6.82 -10.43
N HIS A 112 7.25 -7.70 -11.25
CA HIS A 112 6.62 -8.19 -12.50
C HIS A 112 5.33 -9.01 -12.30
N SER A 113 5.06 -9.44 -11.07
CA SER A 113 3.83 -10.17 -10.71
C SER A 113 2.71 -9.25 -10.20
N LEU A 114 2.94 -7.95 -10.13
CA LEU A 114 2.02 -6.99 -9.53
C LEU A 114 0.79 -6.78 -10.42
N GLU A 115 -0.38 -7.08 -9.89
CA GLU A 115 -1.67 -7.00 -10.58
C GLU A 115 -2.48 -5.77 -10.15
N ARG A 116 -2.35 -5.34 -8.88
CA ARG A 116 -3.15 -4.28 -8.30
C ARG A 116 -2.37 -3.44 -7.28
N ILE A 117 -2.52 -2.12 -7.39
CA ILE A 117 -2.00 -1.13 -6.45
C ILE A 117 -3.12 -0.16 -6.07
N GLU A 118 -3.39 -0.02 -4.78
CA GLU A 118 -4.34 0.96 -4.23
C GLU A 118 -3.56 2.14 -3.62
N LEU A 119 -3.88 3.36 -4.04
CA LEU A 119 -3.19 4.62 -3.70
C LEU A 119 -4.18 5.75 -3.42
N TYR A 120 -5.39 5.43 -2.93
CA TYR A 120 -6.36 6.44 -2.53
C TYR A 120 -5.78 7.33 -1.43
N ASP A 121 -5.97 8.64 -1.58
CA ASP A 121 -5.48 9.66 -0.64
C ASP A 121 -3.95 9.67 -0.40
N CYS A 122 -3.15 9.03 -1.26
CA CYS A 122 -1.70 9.24 -1.35
C CYS A 122 -1.39 10.55 -2.09
N GLN A 123 -1.51 11.68 -1.40
CA GLN A 123 -1.49 13.02 -2.01
C GLN A 123 -0.17 13.40 -2.71
N GLN A 124 0.93 12.72 -2.39
CA GLN A 124 2.24 12.97 -3.01
C GLN A 124 2.47 12.09 -4.27
N VAL A 125 1.58 11.15 -4.56
CA VAL A 125 1.59 10.38 -5.81
C VAL A 125 0.95 11.20 -6.92
N THR A 126 1.62 11.28 -8.06
CA THR A 126 1.18 12.10 -9.19
C THR A 126 0.62 11.26 -10.33
N ARG A 127 -0.19 11.90 -11.18
CA ARG A 127 -0.65 11.30 -12.45
C ARG A 127 0.52 10.95 -13.38
N ALA A 128 1.66 11.62 -13.24
CA ALA A 128 2.85 11.33 -14.03
C ALA A 128 3.52 10.04 -13.55
N GLY A 129 3.66 9.84 -12.24
CA GLY A 129 4.16 8.59 -11.66
C GLY A 129 3.32 7.39 -12.08
N ILE A 130 1.99 7.49 -11.96
CA ILE A 130 1.08 6.42 -12.38
C ILE A 130 1.21 6.11 -13.88
N LYS A 131 1.43 7.11 -14.72
CA LYS A 131 1.69 6.89 -16.16
C LYS A 131 3.02 6.17 -16.39
N ARG A 132 4.08 6.46 -15.62
CA ARG A 132 5.39 5.79 -15.73
C ARG A 132 5.29 4.32 -15.39
N ILE A 133 4.72 3.98 -14.22
CA ILE A 133 4.59 2.57 -13.82
C ILE A 133 3.72 1.77 -14.79
N ARG A 134 2.63 2.34 -15.33
CA ARG A 134 1.81 1.65 -16.36
C ARG A 134 2.52 1.50 -17.71
N ALA A 135 3.57 2.27 -17.98
CA ALA A 135 4.40 2.07 -19.16
C ALA A 135 5.36 0.86 -18.98
N HIS A 136 5.81 0.61 -17.75
CA HIS A 136 6.65 -0.54 -17.40
C HIS A 136 5.83 -1.82 -17.13
N LEU A 137 4.66 -1.69 -16.50
CA LEU A 137 3.74 -2.77 -16.14
C LEU A 137 2.36 -2.49 -16.77
N PRO A 138 2.13 -2.83 -18.05
CA PRO A 138 0.93 -2.41 -18.78
C PRO A 138 -0.37 -3.01 -18.24
N ASP A 139 -0.31 -4.18 -17.61
CA ASP A 139 -1.48 -4.90 -17.07
C ASP A 139 -1.81 -4.52 -15.62
N VAL A 140 -0.96 -3.72 -14.94
CA VAL A 140 -1.18 -3.37 -13.53
C VAL A 140 -2.36 -2.42 -13.36
N LYS A 141 -3.27 -2.78 -12.45
CA LYS A 141 -4.41 -1.95 -12.08
C LYS A 141 -3.98 -1.01 -10.95
N VAL A 142 -3.73 0.24 -11.32
CA VAL A 142 -3.49 1.32 -10.34
C VAL A 142 -4.80 2.04 -10.07
N HIS A 143 -5.28 2.00 -8.83
CA HIS A 143 -6.43 2.73 -8.36
C HIS A 143 -5.99 3.90 -7.48
N ALA A 144 -6.38 5.10 -7.87
CA ALA A 144 -6.05 6.33 -7.16
C ALA A 144 -7.14 7.37 -7.47
N TYR A 145 -7.42 8.24 -6.51
CA TYR A 145 -8.33 9.36 -6.71
C TYR A 145 -7.56 10.66 -6.90
N PHE A 146 -7.75 11.29 -8.06
CA PHE A 146 -7.29 12.65 -8.31
C PHE A 146 -8.52 13.54 -8.37
N ALA A 147 -8.72 14.34 -7.32
CA ALA A 147 -9.78 15.34 -7.33
C ALA A 147 -9.66 16.21 -8.59
N PRO A 148 -10.77 16.45 -9.32
CA PRO A 148 -10.75 17.42 -10.39
C PRO A 148 -10.35 18.78 -9.82
N VAL A 149 -9.65 19.59 -10.61
CA VAL A 149 -9.32 20.97 -10.21
C VAL A 149 -10.62 21.65 -9.82
N THR A 150 -10.75 22.04 -8.55
CA THR A 150 -11.89 22.83 -8.10
C THR A 150 -11.94 24.09 -8.97
N PRO A 151 -13.02 24.34 -9.72
CA PRO A 151 -13.16 25.56 -10.49
C PRO A 151 -12.92 26.76 -9.55
N PRO A 152 -12.20 27.80 -9.99
CA PRO A 152 -12.10 29.02 -9.19
C PRO A 152 -13.52 29.50 -8.87
N PRO A 153 -13.78 30.04 -7.67
CA PRO A 153 -15.08 30.59 -7.34
C PRO A 153 -15.43 31.62 -8.42
N SER A 154 -16.53 31.39 -9.14
CA SER A 154 -17.01 32.29 -10.19
C SER A 154 -17.25 33.67 -9.57
N VAL A 155 -16.39 34.63 -9.91
CA VAL A 155 -16.60 36.04 -9.56
C VAL A 155 -17.71 36.57 -10.47
N GLY A 156 -18.96 36.50 -10.01
CA GLY A 156 -20.08 37.17 -10.64
C GLY A 156 -21.31 36.30 -10.79
N GLY A 157 -22.31 36.54 -9.94
CA GLY A 157 -23.65 35.97 -10.09
C GLY A 157 -24.36 35.82 -8.75
N SER A 158 -25.19 36.79 -8.41
CA SER A 158 -26.07 36.76 -7.25
C SER A 158 -27.10 35.62 -7.34
N ARG A 159 -27.28 34.90 -6.20
CA ARG A 159 -28.37 33.95 -5.86
C ARG A 159 -28.26 32.57 -6.55
N GLN A 160 -28.46 31.41 -5.92
CA GLN A 160 -29.05 30.97 -4.66
C GLN A 160 -28.27 29.72 -4.18
N ARG A 161 -28.08 29.55 -2.87
CA ARG A 161 -27.48 28.33 -2.30
C ARG A 161 -28.44 27.15 -2.49
N LEU A 162 -28.23 26.35 -3.54
CA LEU A 162 -28.78 25.01 -3.67
C LEU A 162 -27.62 24.05 -3.88
N CYS A 163 -27.21 23.38 -2.80
CA CYS A 163 -26.33 22.23 -2.88
C CYS A 163 -27.16 21.06 -3.48
N ARG A 164 -26.89 20.69 -4.73
CA ARG A 164 -27.52 19.56 -5.44
C ARG A 164 -26.55 18.39 -5.62
N CYS A 165 -25.69 18.12 -4.63
CA CYS A 165 -24.75 16.99 -4.69
C CYS A 165 -25.39 15.65 -4.29
N CYS A 166 -26.47 15.27 -4.96
CA CYS A 166 -26.97 13.89 -5.00
C CYS A 166 -27.58 13.63 -6.39
N ILE A 167 -26.72 13.50 -7.41
CA ILE A 167 -27.02 12.67 -8.58
C ILE A 167 -25.75 11.88 -8.89
N ILE A 168 -25.83 10.58 -8.58
CA ILE A 168 -24.92 9.52 -8.97
C ILE A 168 -25.02 9.38 -10.50
N LEU A 169 -23.88 9.37 -11.18
CA LEU A 169 -23.66 8.60 -12.42
C LEU A 169 -22.32 7.88 -12.27
#